data_AF-A0A348VW38-F1
#
_entry.id   AF-A0A348VW38-F1
#
_cell.length_a   1.000
_cell.length_b   1.000
_cell.length_c   1.000
_cell.angle_alpha   90.00
_cell.angle_beta   90.00
_cell.angle_gamma   90.00
#
_symmetry.space_group_name_H-M   'P 1'
#
loop_
_entity.id
_entity.type
_entity.pdbx_description
1 polymer ?
#
loop_
_entity_poly.entity_id
_entity_poly.type
_entity_poly.pdbx_seq_one_letter_code
_entity_poly.pdbx_strand_id
1 'polypeptide(L)' 'TNQPCGICAKMVINAGIERIVYEDGYPDELASDMIAESGITLVHYTRK' A
#
# COMPACT_ATOMS: atom_id res chain seq x y z
N THR A 1 6.19 10.20 1.60
CA THR A 1 6.32 8.85 2.22
C THR A 1 5.96 7.83 1.16
N ASN A 2 6.68 6.72 1.09
CA ASN A 2 6.53 5.80 -0.04
C ASN A 2 5.41 4.78 0.16
N GLN A 3 4.80 4.34 -0.94
CA GLN A 3 3.94 3.16 -0.98
C GLN A 3 4.66 1.94 -0.39
N PRO A 4 3.96 1.04 0.33
CA PRO A 4 4.56 -0.16 0.90
C PRO A 4 5.16 -1.08 -0.18
N CYS A 5 6.41 -1.52 0.01
CA CYS A 5 6.99 -2.63 -0.76
C CYS A 5 6.38 -3.98 -0.33
N GLY A 6 6.71 -5.08 -1.01
CA GLY A 6 6.08 -6.40 -0.74
C GLY A 6 6.17 -6.89 0.71
N ILE A 7 7.28 -6.63 1.41
CA ILE A 7 7.42 -7.00 2.83
C ILE A 7 6.49 -6.17 3.70
N CYS A 8 6.47 -4.84 3.50
CA CYS A 8 5.59 -3.94 4.24
C CYS A 8 4.11 -4.22 3.94
N ALA A 9 3.76 -4.48 2.67
CA ALA A 9 2.43 -4.88 2.26
C ALA A 9 1.95 -6.10 3.03
N LYS A 10 2.77 -7.16 3.12
CA LYS A 10 2.46 -8.36 3.90
C LYS A 10 2.24 -8.06 5.38
N MET A 11 3.05 -7.18 5.97
CA MET A 11 2.88 -6.77 7.37
C MET A 11 1.56 -6.03 7.59
N VAL A 12 1.21 -5.11 6.69
CA VAL A 12 -0.01 -4.30 6.77
C VAL A 12 -1.26 -5.17 6.59
N ILE A 13 -1.23 -6.11 5.63
CA ILE A 13 -2.30 -7.09 5.40
C ILE A 13 -2.52 -7.95 6.65
N ASN A 14 -1.44 -8.54 7.19
CA ASN A 14 -1.55 -9.39 8.38
C ASN A 14 -1.99 -8.64 9.63
N ALA A 15 -1.73 -7.33 9.70
CA ALA A 15 -2.20 -6.47 10.78
C ALA A 15 -3.70 -6.13 10.69
N GLY A 16 -4.39 -6.53 9.61
CA GLY A 16 -5.81 -6.21 9.39
C GLY A 16 -6.05 -4.73 9.12
N ILE A 17 -5.06 -4.02 8.58
CA ILE A 17 -5.21 -2.61 8.21
C ILE A 17 -6.04 -2.52 6.94
N GLU A 18 -7.05 -1.64 6.91
CA GLU A 18 -7.99 -1.53 5.79
C GLU A 18 -7.65 -0.39 4.81
N ARG A 19 -6.77 0.54 5.20
CA ARG A 19 -6.46 1.75 4.42
C ARG A 19 -5.00 2.18 4.55
N ILE A 20 -4.37 2.50 3.42
CA ILE A 20 -3.01 3.01 3.32
C ILE A 20 -3.03 4.36 2.60
N VAL A 21 -2.36 5.35 3.19
CA VAL A 21 -2.19 6.68 2.59
C VAL A 21 -0.68 6.91 2.40
N TYR A 22 -0.27 7.22 1.17
CA TYR A 22 1.14 7.40 0.80
C TYR A 22 1.31 8.65 -0.07
N GLU A 23 2.48 9.28 -0.07
CA GLU A 23 2.75 10.49 -0.86
C GLU A 23 3.50 10.20 -2.17
N ASP A 24 4.29 9.14 -2.21
CA ASP A 24 5.13 8.78 -3.36
C ASP A 24 4.90 7.31 -3.72
N GLY A 25 4.62 7.03 -5.00
CA GLY A 25 4.47 5.65 -5.48
C GLY A 25 5.77 4.86 -5.34
N TYR A 26 5.67 3.54 -5.28
CA TYR A 26 6.83 2.65 -5.24
C TYR A 26 6.74 1.68 -6.43
N PRO A 27 7.81 1.50 -7.23
CA PRO A 27 7.77 0.69 -8.45
C PRO A 27 7.87 -0.81 -8.13
N ASP A 28 6.89 -1.32 -7.38
CA ASP A 28 6.76 -2.73 -7.00
C ASP A 28 5.34 -3.19 -7.34
N GLU A 29 5.21 -3.71 -8.56
CA GLU A 29 3.95 -4.22 -9.09
C GLU A 29 3.42 -5.36 -8.22
N LEU A 30 4.30 -6.25 -7.76
CA LEU A 30 3.91 -7.36 -6.89
C LEU A 30 3.30 -6.86 -5.58
N ALA A 31 3.88 -5.84 -4.95
CA ALA A 31 3.31 -5.24 -3.74
C ALA A 31 1.95 -4.59 -4.02
N SER A 32 1.79 -3.93 -5.16
CA SER A 32 0.54 -3.30 -5.56
C SER A 32 -0.56 -4.35 -5.78
N ASP A 33 -0.24 -5.46 -6.44
CA ASP A 33 -1.14 -6.58 -6.67
C ASP A 33 -1.56 -7.24 -5.35
N MET A 34 -0.60 -7.50 -4.44
CA MET A 34 -0.90 -8.04 -3.11
C MET A 34 -1.86 -7.16 -2.32
N ILE A 35 -1.66 -5.82 -2.36
CA ILE A 35 -2.53 -4.89 -1.65
C ILE A 35 -3.93 -4.86 -2.32
N ALA A 36 -4.00 -4.86 -3.64
CA ALA A 36 -5.26 -4.89 -4.38
C ALA A 36 -6.08 -6.17 -4.10
N GLU A 37 -5.43 -7.33 -4.09
CA GLU A 37 -6.05 -8.62 -3.76
C GLU A 37 -6.53 -8.71 -2.31
N SER A 38 -5.86 -8.01 -1.39
CA SER A 38 -6.22 -7.98 0.04
C SER A 38 -7.45 -7.13 0.36
N GLY A 39 -7.97 -6.37 -0.59
CA GLY A 39 -9.12 -5.47 -0.40
C GLY A 39 -8.79 -4.18 0.36
N ILE A 40 -7.52 -3.90 0.60
CA ILE A 40 -7.05 -2.69 1.27
C ILE A 40 -7.15 -1.49 0.33
N THR A 41 -7.63 -0.36 0.86
CA THR A 41 -7.75 0.88 0.08
C THR A 41 -6.41 1.64 0.05
N LEU A 42 -5.80 1.72 -1.12
CA LEU A 42 -4.64 2.59 -1.39
C LEU A 42 -5.09 4.00 -1.79
N VAL A 43 -4.59 5.02 -1.09
CA VAL A 43 -4.87 6.43 -1.38
C VAL A 43 -3.57 7.20 -1.56
N HIS A 44 -3.42 7.82 -2.73
CA HIS A 44 -2.32 8.74 -2.98
C HIS A 44 -2.63 10.11 -2.37
N TYR A 45 -1.77 10.57 -1.47
CA TYR A 45 -1.86 11.86 -0.83
C TYR A 45 -1.31 12.94 -1.76
N THR A 46 -2.21 13.80 -2.26
CA THR A 46 -1.84 15.00 -3.00
C THR A 46 -1.92 16.20 -2.06
N ARG A 47 -0.79 16.86 -1.80
CA ARG A 47 -0.75 18.12 -1.04
C ARG A 47 -1.24 19.26 -1.95
N LYS A 48 -2.25 20.01 -1.50
CA LYS A 48 -2.75 21.23 -2.17
C LYS A 48 -1.82 22.42 -1.97
#